data_AF-A0A3M2BGU0-F1
#
_entry.id   AF-A0A3M2BGU0-F1
#
_cell.length_a   1.000
_cell.length_b   1.000
_cell.length_c   1.000
_cell.angle_alpha   90.00
_cell.angle_beta   90.00
_cell.angle_gamma   90.00
#
_symmetry.space_group_name_H-M   'P 1'
#
loop_
_entity.id
_entity.type
_entity.pdbx_description
1 polymer ?
#
loop_
_entity_poly.entity_id
_entity_poly.type
_entity_poly.pdbx_seq_one_letter_code
_entity_poly.pdbx_strand_id
1 'polypeptide(L)'
;MLSAAGKKTARVIRLRTLSFVDTHSLISWSALLARWTEFAQSALALPQNEEGNRWRDAVPHVISLQAITHALAELPTVDHAEIPLALDRAEIAIRDAASGLDRIWSGLALPTEALELLEDARLALRSARTIGWAWTIRSESLVASHPADLAAVLAESGLVRTLLLPTPGIALFKTSPAAHLVPTDWSASIEPVCEAVSAFLDAGGSCELIGLDVRRQVYRQFDFARGGPVRDLVLPTEAGLAPGQPLLVPAIAEAELQPVTLPPRGPVQLDPLPVEHADTPAEQ
;
A
#
# COMPACT_ATOMS: atom_id res chain seq x y z
N MET A 1 24.25 -29.48 -72.41
CA MET A 1 23.95 -30.48 -71.35
C MET A 1 24.18 -29.86 -69.99
N LEU A 2 23.30 -28.93 -69.61
CA LEU A 2 23.34 -28.16 -68.37
C LEU A 2 22.15 -28.59 -67.51
N SER A 3 22.43 -29.25 -66.40
CA SER A 3 21.44 -29.60 -65.37
C SER A 3 21.32 -28.43 -64.40
N ALA A 4 20.24 -27.67 -64.50
CA ALA A 4 19.86 -26.62 -63.57
C ALA A 4 18.41 -26.86 -63.14
N ALA A 5 18.24 -27.67 -62.10
CA ALA A 5 16.95 -27.87 -61.44
C ALA A 5 16.76 -26.77 -60.39
N GLY A 6 15.78 -25.89 -60.65
CA GLY A 6 15.41 -24.80 -59.77
C GLY A 6 14.76 -25.27 -58.46
N LYS A 7 15.18 -24.68 -57.34
CA LYS A 7 14.44 -24.69 -56.08
C LYS A 7 13.91 -23.28 -55.83
N LYS A 8 12.59 -23.11 -56.00
CA LYS A 8 11.85 -21.90 -55.63
C LYS A 8 11.51 -21.94 -54.13
N THR A 9 12.09 -20.99 -53.41
CA THR A 9 11.43 -20.05 -52.49
C THR A 9 10.25 -20.56 -51.65
N ALA A 10 10.51 -20.83 -50.37
CA ALA A 10 9.52 -20.69 -49.29
C ALA A 10 10.22 -20.01 -48.11
N ARG A 11 10.20 -18.67 -48.10
CA ARG A 11 10.70 -17.85 -47.00
C ARG A 11 9.55 -17.64 -46.02
N VAL A 12 9.45 -18.53 -45.02
CA VAL A 12 8.45 -18.40 -43.97
C VAL A 12 8.88 -17.28 -43.03
N ILE A 13 8.23 -16.13 -43.19
CA ILE A 13 8.25 -15.03 -42.24
C ILE A 13 7.44 -15.51 -41.03
N ARG A 14 8.12 -15.84 -39.92
CA ARG A 14 7.42 -15.98 -38.63
C ARG A 14 7.14 -14.58 -38.10
N LEU A 15 5.87 -14.20 -38.19
CA LEU A 15 5.28 -13.11 -37.43
C LEU A 15 5.35 -13.43 -35.93
N ARG A 16 5.51 -12.36 -35.16
CA ARG A 16 5.45 -12.24 -33.70
C ARG A 16 4.55 -13.26 -33.01
N THR A 17 5.04 -13.79 -31.89
CA THR A 17 4.19 -14.08 -30.73
C THR A 17 4.79 -13.32 -29.57
N LEU A 18 4.29 -12.10 -29.38
CA LEU A 18 4.38 -11.40 -28.11
C LEU A 18 3.64 -12.28 -27.10
N SER A 19 4.38 -12.87 -26.17
CA SER A 19 3.81 -13.59 -25.05
C SER A 19 3.09 -12.60 -24.16
N PHE A 20 1.76 -12.63 -24.31
CA PHE A 20 0.73 -12.52 -23.28
C PHE A 20 1.04 -11.57 -22.13
N VAL A 21 0.58 -10.33 -22.29
CA VAL A 21 0.40 -9.37 -21.18
C VAL A 21 -0.69 -9.92 -20.28
N ASP A 22 -0.35 -10.07 -19.01
CA ASP A 22 -1.21 -10.48 -17.92
C ASP A 22 -2.37 -9.48 -17.78
N THR A 23 -3.60 -9.95 -17.96
CA THR A 23 -4.83 -9.14 -17.88
C THR A 23 -5.31 -9.02 -16.44
N HIS A 24 -4.53 -8.34 -15.60
CA HIS A 24 -5.18 -7.30 -14.80
C HIS A 24 -5.51 -6.21 -15.81
N SER A 25 -6.79 -5.98 -16.11
CA SER A 25 -7.13 -4.78 -16.85
C SER A 25 -6.76 -3.61 -15.95
N LEU A 26 -5.54 -3.09 -16.13
CA LEU A 26 -5.22 -1.71 -15.88
C LEU A 26 -6.35 -0.96 -16.59
N ILE A 27 -7.35 -0.51 -15.82
CA ILE A 27 -8.34 0.43 -16.32
C ILE A 27 -7.47 1.58 -16.78
N SER A 28 -7.26 1.67 -18.09
CA SER A 28 -6.38 2.68 -18.64
C SER A 28 -6.91 4.03 -18.19
N TRP A 29 -6.04 5.03 -18.10
CA TRP A 29 -6.47 6.41 -17.85
C TRP A 29 -7.68 6.81 -18.71
N SER A 30 -7.75 6.31 -19.96
CA SER A 30 -8.91 6.48 -20.85
C SER A 30 -10.17 5.74 -20.42
N ALA A 31 -10.09 4.54 -19.84
CA ALA A 31 -11.24 3.80 -19.32
C ALA A 31 -11.75 4.39 -17.99
N LEU A 32 -10.86 4.90 -17.14
CA LEU A 32 -11.24 5.65 -15.94
C LEU A 32 -11.95 6.94 -16.38
N LEU A 33 -11.34 7.69 -17.30
CA LEU A 33 -11.90 8.93 -17.85
C LEU A 33 -13.20 8.70 -18.64
N ALA A 34 -13.36 7.56 -19.31
CA ALA A 34 -14.62 7.15 -19.94
C ALA A 34 -15.72 6.93 -18.89
N ARG A 35 -15.43 6.18 -17.82
CA ARG A 35 -16.37 6.00 -16.69
C ARG A 35 -16.75 7.33 -16.04
N TRP A 36 -15.80 8.27 -15.95
CA TRP A 36 -16.05 9.63 -15.45
C TRP A 36 -16.87 10.49 -16.39
N THR A 37 -16.63 10.35 -17.69
CA THR A 37 -17.42 11.00 -18.72
C THR A 37 -18.83 10.44 -18.73
N GLU A 38 -19.01 9.14 -18.56
CA GLU A 38 -20.31 8.47 -18.40
C GLU A 38 -21.04 8.90 -17.13
N PHE A 39 -20.33 9.07 -16.01
CA PHE A 39 -20.91 9.62 -14.77
C PHE A 39 -21.33 11.09 -14.93
N ALA A 40 -20.50 11.92 -15.55
CA ALA A 40 -20.83 13.31 -15.85
C ALA A 40 -22.00 13.41 -16.86
N GLN A 41 -22.08 12.50 -17.82
CA GLN A 41 -23.18 12.40 -18.79
C GLN A 41 -24.47 11.88 -18.16
N SER A 42 -24.40 10.90 -17.24
CA SER A 42 -25.57 10.40 -16.53
C SER A 42 -26.14 11.46 -15.58
N ALA A 43 -25.29 12.34 -15.05
CA ALA A 43 -25.75 13.51 -14.29
C ALA A 43 -26.60 14.48 -15.15
N LEU A 44 -26.37 14.58 -16.47
CA LEU A 44 -27.23 15.35 -17.38
C LEU A 44 -28.61 14.71 -17.59
N ALA A 45 -28.73 13.39 -17.36
CA ALA A 45 -29.98 12.65 -17.45
C ALA A 45 -30.81 12.67 -16.14
N LEU A 46 -30.29 13.32 -15.08
CA LEU A 46 -31.02 13.46 -13.82
C LEU A 46 -32.30 14.31 -13.99
N PRO A 47 -33.36 14.01 -13.23
CA PRO A 47 -34.58 14.79 -13.25
C PRO A 47 -34.31 16.29 -13.05
N GLN A 48 -35.07 17.15 -13.73
CA GLN A 48 -35.03 18.59 -13.52
C GLN A 48 -35.81 19.01 -12.26
N ASN A 49 -35.50 18.39 -11.12
CA ASN A 49 -36.02 18.74 -9.81
C ASN A 49 -34.89 19.23 -8.88
N GLU A 50 -35.24 19.71 -7.68
CA GLU A 50 -34.27 20.26 -6.73
C GLU A 50 -33.18 19.26 -6.31
N GLU A 51 -33.54 17.98 -6.22
CA GLU A 51 -32.60 16.91 -5.88
C GLU A 51 -31.63 16.61 -7.03
N GLY A 52 -32.13 16.50 -8.26
CA GLY A 52 -31.30 16.33 -9.46
C GLY A 52 -30.41 17.53 -9.75
N ASN A 53 -30.85 18.75 -9.43
CA ASN A 53 -30.00 19.95 -9.46
C ASN A 53 -28.83 19.81 -8.46
N ARG A 54 -29.10 19.44 -7.20
CA ARG A 54 -28.05 19.26 -6.19
C ARG A 54 -27.02 18.21 -6.60
N TRP A 55 -27.47 17.06 -7.11
CA TRP A 55 -26.56 16.04 -7.62
C TRP A 55 -25.71 16.53 -8.81
N ARG A 56 -26.30 17.30 -9.74
CA ARG A 56 -25.54 17.94 -10.82
C ARG A 56 -24.48 18.91 -10.29
N ASP A 57 -24.82 19.73 -9.31
CA ASP A 57 -23.91 20.67 -8.68
C ASP A 57 -22.80 19.96 -7.88
N ALA A 58 -23.06 18.74 -7.41
CA ALA A 58 -22.11 17.92 -6.65
C ALA A 58 -21.06 17.21 -7.51
N VAL A 59 -21.31 17.04 -8.82
CA VAL A 59 -20.45 16.28 -9.74
C VAL A 59 -18.97 16.70 -9.65
N PRO A 60 -18.59 17.99 -9.64
CA PRO A 60 -17.19 18.38 -9.54
C PRO A 60 -16.52 17.90 -8.25
N HIS A 61 -17.24 17.90 -7.13
CA HIS A 61 -16.73 17.46 -5.84
C HIS A 61 -16.57 15.94 -5.78
N VAL A 62 -17.53 15.20 -6.34
CA VAL A 62 -17.46 13.74 -6.49
C VAL A 62 -16.26 13.33 -7.36
N ILE A 63 -16.09 13.99 -8.51
CA ILE A 63 -14.93 13.76 -9.39
C ILE A 63 -13.63 14.05 -8.65
N SER A 64 -13.57 15.17 -7.93
CA SER A 64 -12.39 15.54 -7.13
C SER A 64 -12.04 14.47 -6.10
N LEU A 65 -13.02 13.97 -5.33
CA LEU A 65 -12.78 13.00 -4.27
C LEU A 65 -12.17 11.72 -4.80
N GLN A 66 -12.79 11.08 -5.80
CA GLN A 66 -12.25 9.83 -6.32
C GLN A 66 -10.97 10.05 -7.14
N ALA A 67 -10.81 11.18 -7.84
CA ALA A 67 -9.55 11.50 -8.51
C ALA A 67 -8.39 11.55 -7.50
N ILE A 68 -8.62 12.16 -6.32
CA ILE A 68 -7.64 12.17 -5.23
C ILE A 68 -7.43 10.75 -4.67
N THR A 69 -8.51 9.98 -4.42
CA THR A 69 -8.41 8.59 -3.96
C THR A 69 -7.51 7.75 -4.88
N HIS A 70 -7.68 7.86 -6.19
CA HIS A 70 -6.86 7.14 -7.16
C HIS A 70 -5.43 7.69 -7.24
N ALA A 71 -5.26 9.01 -7.28
CA ALA A 71 -3.92 9.63 -7.34
C ALA A 71 -3.06 9.27 -6.12
N LEU A 72 -3.67 9.15 -4.94
CA LEU A 72 -2.97 8.78 -3.71
C LEU A 72 -2.40 7.36 -3.75
N ALA A 73 -3.02 6.43 -4.47
CA ALA A 73 -2.49 5.08 -4.67
C ALA A 73 -1.23 5.05 -5.56
N GLU A 74 -1.06 6.07 -6.40
CA GLU A 74 0.06 6.20 -7.34
C GLU A 74 1.25 6.98 -6.77
N LEU A 75 1.18 7.44 -5.52
CA LEU A 75 2.28 8.15 -4.86
C LEU A 75 3.65 7.44 -4.92
N PRO A 76 3.76 6.09 -4.87
CA PRO A 76 5.02 5.39 -5.07
C PRO A 76 5.74 5.71 -6.39
N THR A 77 5.03 6.22 -7.39
CA THR A 77 5.56 6.52 -8.73
C THR A 77 6.02 7.97 -8.91
N VAL A 78 5.71 8.83 -7.95
CA VAL A 78 6.06 10.26 -7.97
C VAL A 78 7.47 10.44 -7.42
N ASP A 79 8.15 11.52 -7.82
CA ASP A 79 9.41 11.91 -7.18
C ASP A 79 9.21 12.03 -5.66
N HIS A 80 10.10 11.38 -4.91
CA HIS A 80 10.04 11.30 -3.45
C HIS A 80 9.94 12.69 -2.82
N ALA A 81 10.70 13.66 -3.34
CA ALA A 81 10.71 15.03 -2.84
C ALA A 81 9.34 15.73 -2.98
N GLU A 82 8.47 15.29 -3.88
CA GLU A 82 7.14 15.86 -4.08
C GLU A 82 6.06 15.21 -3.19
N ILE A 83 6.33 14.06 -2.57
CA ILE A 83 5.35 13.31 -1.77
C ILE A 83 4.73 14.18 -0.65
N PRO A 84 5.49 14.93 0.17
CA PRO A 84 4.89 15.79 1.20
C PRO A 84 3.92 16.82 0.63
N LEU A 85 4.31 17.49 -0.46
CA LEU A 85 3.48 18.49 -1.12
C LEU A 85 2.22 17.86 -1.75
N ALA A 86 2.33 16.67 -2.32
CA ALA A 86 1.20 15.93 -2.87
C ALA A 86 0.18 15.56 -1.78
N LEU A 87 0.65 15.10 -0.61
CA LEU A 87 -0.21 14.80 0.55
C LEU A 87 -0.92 16.06 1.07
N ASP A 88 -0.22 17.18 1.20
CA ASP A 88 -0.81 18.45 1.65
C ASP A 88 -1.87 18.96 0.67
N ARG A 89 -1.59 18.88 -0.64
CA ARG A 89 -2.55 19.25 -1.70
C ARG A 89 -3.79 18.35 -1.68
N ALA A 90 -3.61 17.04 -1.51
CA ALA A 90 -4.71 16.10 -1.39
C ALA A 90 -5.61 16.40 -0.19
N GLU A 91 -5.01 16.74 0.97
CA GLU A 91 -5.78 17.14 2.15
C GLU A 91 -6.64 18.38 1.90
N ILE A 92 -6.05 19.43 1.33
CA ILE A 92 -6.77 20.68 1.01
C ILE A 92 -7.91 20.38 0.03
N ALA A 93 -7.64 19.63 -1.03
CA ALA A 93 -8.64 19.34 -2.05
C ALA A 93 -9.80 18.47 -1.52
N ILE A 94 -9.52 17.50 -0.63
CA ILE A 94 -10.57 16.74 0.08
C ILE A 94 -11.42 17.67 0.96
N ARG A 95 -10.78 18.59 1.68
CA ARG A 95 -11.47 19.56 2.55
C ARG A 95 -12.36 20.51 1.75
N ASP A 96 -11.88 20.98 0.61
CA ASP A 96 -12.62 21.86 -0.29
C ASP A 96 -13.82 21.14 -0.92
N ALA A 97 -13.63 19.89 -1.36
CA ALA A 97 -14.71 19.05 -1.87
C ALA A 97 -15.78 18.78 -0.80
N ALA A 98 -15.37 18.44 0.42
CA ALA A 98 -16.29 18.25 1.55
C ALA A 98 -17.10 19.52 1.85
N SER A 99 -16.43 20.68 1.88
CA SER A 99 -17.09 21.98 2.11
C SER A 99 -18.02 22.39 0.95
N GLY A 100 -17.72 21.93 -0.27
CA GLY A 100 -18.61 22.07 -1.42
C GLY A 100 -19.89 21.25 -1.27
N LEU A 101 -19.76 19.97 -0.93
CA LEU A 101 -20.89 19.07 -0.68
C LEU A 101 -21.77 19.57 0.48
N ASP A 102 -21.18 20.00 1.59
CA ASP A 102 -21.91 20.55 2.73
C ASP A 102 -22.76 21.77 2.34
N ARG A 103 -22.22 22.67 1.50
CA ARG A 103 -22.98 23.83 0.99
C ARG A 103 -24.16 23.42 0.11
N ILE A 104 -23.99 22.40 -0.74
CA ILE A 104 -25.06 21.92 -1.64
C ILE A 104 -26.20 21.27 -0.83
N TRP A 105 -25.88 20.57 0.25
CA TRP A 105 -26.86 19.93 1.14
C TRP A 105 -27.12 20.72 2.44
N SER A 106 -26.85 22.03 2.46
CA SER A 106 -26.98 22.82 3.68
C SER A 106 -28.37 22.72 4.31
N GLY A 107 -28.42 22.36 5.59
CA GLY A 107 -29.67 22.15 6.33
C GLY A 107 -30.36 20.80 6.07
N LEU A 108 -29.74 19.92 5.29
CA LEU A 108 -30.22 18.58 4.98
C LEU A 108 -29.15 17.54 5.33
N ALA A 109 -29.55 16.27 5.47
CA ALA A 109 -28.59 15.18 5.62
C ALA A 109 -27.82 14.98 4.30
N LEU A 110 -26.50 14.80 4.39
CA LEU A 110 -25.70 14.42 3.22
C LEU A 110 -26.08 12.99 2.79
N PRO A 111 -26.27 12.72 1.49
CA PRO A 111 -26.58 11.37 1.01
C PRO A 111 -25.48 10.38 1.37
N THR A 112 -25.87 9.13 1.63
CA THR A 112 -24.95 8.05 2.03
C THR A 112 -23.82 7.86 1.00
N GLU A 113 -24.13 7.91 -0.28
CA GLU A 113 -23.15 7.73 -1.36
C GLU A 113 -22.07 8.83 -1.36
N ALA A 114 -22.46 10.08 -1.04
CA ALA A 114 -21.52 11.18 -0.93
C ALA A 114 -20.67 11.08 0.35
N LEU A 115 -21.24 10.55 1.44
CA LEU A 115 -20.50 10.25 2.68
C LEU A 115 -19.46 9.15 2.44
N GLU A 116 -19.84 8.05 1.78
CA GLU A 116 -18.93 6.94 1.44
C GLU A 116 -17.74 7.43 0.62
N LEU A 117 -17.97 8.24 -0.43
CA LEU A 117 -16.89 8.82 -1.24
C LEU A 117 -15.92 9.69 -0.43
N LEU A 118 -16.46 10.46 0.52
CA LEU A 118 -15.66 11.30 1.40
C LEU A 118 -14.84 10.46 2.39
N GLU A 119 -15.42 9.38 2.91
CA GLU A 119 -14.76 8.43 3.79
C GLU A 119 -13.63 7.68 3.06
N ASP A 120 -13.87 7.24 1.83
CA ASP A 120 -12.89 6.59 0.96
C ASP A 120 -11.69 7.52 0.69
N ALA A 121 -11.93 8.77 0.31
CA ALA A 121 -10.86 9.73 0.05
C ALA A 121 -10.04 10.03 1.31
N ARG A 122 -10.70 10.14 2.47
CA ARG A 122 -10.03 10.33 3.76
C ARG A 122 -9.23 9.10 4.17
N LEU A 123 -9.75 7.90 3.96
CA LEU A 123 -9.06 6.65 4.23
C LEU A 123 -7.82 6.53 3.34
N ALA A 124 -7.96 6.80 2.03
CA ALA A 124 -6.83 6.83 1.11
C ALA A 124 -5.76 7.83 1.54
N LEU A 125 -6.13 9.03 1.98
CA LEU A 125 -5.18 10.02 2.48
C LEU A 125 -4.45 9.54 3.75
N ARG A 126 -5.18 8.94 4.70
CA ARG A 126 -4.54 8.39 5.91
C ARG A 126 -3.56 7.27 5.55
N SER A 127 -3.96 6.34 4.67
CA SER A 127 -3.10 5.26 4.20
C SER A 127 -1.85 5.81 3.50
N ALA A 128 -2.03 6.78 2.61
CA ALA A 128 -0.96 7.45 1.89
C ALA A 128 0.03 8.19 2.81
N ARG A 129 -0.43 8.76 3.94
CA ARG A 129 0.49 9.37 4.93
C ARG A 129 1.43 8.37 5.59
N THR A 130 1.08 7.09 5.54
CA THR A 130 1.94 6.00 6.02
C THR A 130 2.87 5.46 4.95
N ILE A 131 2.94 6.07 3.75
CA ILE A 131 3.87 5.62 2.70
C ILE A 131 5.32 5.67 3.18
N GLY A 132 6.09 4.66 2.81
CA GLY A 132 7.49 4.51 3.19
C GLY A 132 8.14 3.31 2.52
N TRP A 133 9.43 3.11 2.77
CA TRP A 133 10.16 1.95 2.27
C TRP A 133 9.70 0.68 2.98
N ALA A 134 9.39 -0.35 2.20
CA ALA A 134 8.87 -1.61 2.72
C ALA A 134 9.79 -2.78 2.35
N TRP A 135 9.91 -3.73 3.29
CA TRP A 135 10.61 -4.99 3.09
C TRP A 135 9.64 -6.16 3.19
N THR A 136 9.86 -7.19 2.39
CA THR A 136 9.08 -8.43 2.40
C THR A 136 10.00 -9.63 2.57
N ILE A 137 9.56 -10.63 3.34
CA ILE A 137 10.32 -11.85 3.60
C ILE A 137 10.32 -12.76 2.36
N ARG A 138 11.50 -13.26 1.99
CA ARG A 138 11.70 -14.21 0.88
C ARG A 138 12.05 -15.63 1.35
N SER A 139 12.72 -15.78 2.47
CA SER A 139 12.94 -17.08 3.10
C SER A 139 11.65 -17.65 3.69
N GLU A 140 11.64 -18.96 4.02
CA GLU A 140 10.48 -19.59 4.65
C GLU A 140 10.12 -18.97 6.01
N SER A 141 11.14 -18.53 6.76
CA SER A 141 10.96 -17.75 7.98
C SER A 141 12.08 -16.71 8.15
N LEU A 142 11.80 -15.71 9.00
CA LEU A 142 12.76 -14.73 9.51
C LEU A 142 12.59 -14.60 11.02
N VAL A 143 13.69 -14.64 11.77
CA VAL A 143 13.70 -14.36 13.22
C VAL A 143 14.72 -13.25 13.48
N ALA A 144 14.23 -12.05 13.75
CA ALA A 144 15.11 -10.91 14.03
C ALA A 144 15.67 -10.93 15.46
N SER A 145 16.88 -10.40 15.61
CA SER A 145 17.46 -10.07 16.90
C SER A 145 16.81 -8.80 17.49
N HIS A 146 17.24 -8.37 18.68
CA HIS A 146 16.73 -7.14 19.27
C HIS A 146 17.23 -5.89 18.51
N PRO A 147 16.36 -4.96 18.09
CA PRO A 147 16.73 -3.87 17.18
C PRO A 147 17.36 -2.64 17.87
N ALA A 148 17.67 -2.70 19.17
CA ALA A 148 18.07 -1.52 19.96
C ALA A 148 19.27 -0.78 19.35
N ASP A 149 20.32 -1.50 18.98
CA ASP A 149 21.55 -0.90 18.45
C ASP A 149 21.29 -0.25 17.07
N LEU A 150 20.55 -0.94 16.19
CA LEU A 150 20.13 -0.38 14.90
C LEU A 150 19.28 0.87 15.11
N ALA A 151 18.25 0.80 15.94
CA ALA A 151 17.33 1.89 16.18
C ALA A 151 18.05 3.11 16.74
N ALA A 152 18.95 2.93 17.71
CA ALA A 152 19.75 4.01 18.29
C ALA A 152 20.57 4.75 17.22
N VAL A 153 21.31 4.01 16.39
CA VAL A 153 22.12 4.58 15.30
C VAL A 153 21.24 5.32 14.29
N LEU A 154 20.10 4.73 13.91
CA LEU A 154 19.20 5.35 12.94
C LEU A 154 18.47 6.59 13.49
N ALA A 155 18.12 6.59 14.78
CA ALA A 155 17.52 7.77 15.42
C ALA A 155 18.53 8.92 15.53
N GLU A 156 19.79 8.62 15.88
CA GLU A 156 20.87 9.62 15.93
C GLU A 156 21.16 10.25 14.56
N SER A 157 20.90 9.54 13.46
CA SER A 157 21.05 10.08 12.11
C SER A 157 20.06 11.21 11.79
N GLY A 158 18.92 11.26 12.48
CA GLY A 158 17.82 12.20 12.21
C GLY A 158 17.06 11.94 10.90
N LEU A 159 17.43 10.91 10.13
CA LEU A 159 16.84 10.62 8.81
C LEU A 159 15.55 9.81 8.87
N VAL A 160 15.22 9.23 10.02
CA VAL A 160 14.10 8.29 10.18
C VAL A 160 13.02 8.86 11.10
N ARG A 161 11.83 9.06 10.54
CA ARG A 161 10.63 9.46 11.30
C ARG A 161 9.94 8.25 11.92
N THR A 162 9.80 7.16 11.15
CA THR A 162 9.20 5.92 11.67
C THR A 162 9.96 4.72 11.18
N LEU A 163 10.15 3.75 12.06
CA LEU A 163 10.72 2.44 11.75
C LEU A 163 9.94 1.35 12.47
N LEU A 164 9.28 0.50 11.70
CA LEU A 164 8.71 -0.76 12.17
C LEU A 164 9.66 -1.91 11.86
N LEU A 165 9.89 -2.78 12.84
CA LEU A 165 10.74 -3.96 12.73
C LEU A 165 10.05 -5.18 13.34
N PRO A 166 10.51 -6.41 13.04
CA PRO A 166 9.94 -7.61 13.63
C PRO A 166 10.07 -7.62 15.15
N THR A 167 9.06 -8.16 15.84
CA THR A 167 9.15 -8.45 17.27
C THR A 167 10.32 -9.40 17.52
N PRO A 168 11.30 -9.04 18.39
CA PRO A 168 12.51 -9.83 18.55
C PRO A 168 12.25 -11.27 18.97
N GLY A 169 12.92 -12.23 18.33
CA GLY A 169 12.81 -13.65 18.65
C GLY A 169 11.49 -14.30 18.24
N ILE A 170 10.58 -13.60 17.55
CA ILE A 170 9.34 -14.15 17.01
C ILE A 170 9.52 -14.38 15.51
N ALA A 171 9.23 -15.60 15.05
CA ALA A 171 9.30 -15.92 13.63
C ALA A 171 8.21 -15.17 12.85
N LEU A 172 8.59 -14.52 11.76
CA LEU A 172 7.72 -14.12 10.66
C LEU A 172 7.91 -15.08 9.49
N PHE A 173 6.92 -15.20 8.61
CA PHE A 173 6.96 -16.16 7.50
C PHE A 173 7.00 -15.47 6.14
N LYS A 174 7.40 -16.23 5.12
CA LYS A 174 7.48 -15.80 3.72
C LYS A 174 6.28 -14.95 3.29
N THR A 175 6.52 -13.93 2.47
CA THR A 175 5.57 -12.91 2.01
C THR A 175 5.06 -11.92 3.06
N SER A 176 5.32 -12.14 4.35
CA SER A 176 5.01 -11.13 5.37
C SER A 176 5.87 -9.87 5.18
N PRO A 177 5.33 -8.67 5.43
CA PRO A 177 6.12 -7.48 5.67
C PRO A 177 7.15 -7.71 6.78
N ALA A 178 8.40 -7.35 6.52
CA ALA A 178 9.52 -7.49 7.45
C ALA A 178 9.85 -6.18 8.15
N ALA A 179 9.78 -5.06 7.44
CA ALA A 179 10.06 -3.74 7.97
C ALA A 179 9.31 -2.67 7.19
N HIS A 180 9.11 -1.52 7.83
CA HIS A 180 8.56 -0.33 7.20
C HIS A 180 9.29 0.92 7.71
N LEU A 181 9.77 1.76 6.81
CA LEU A 181 10.54 2.96 7.14
C LEU A 181 9.94 4.19 6.49
N VAL A 182 9.72 5.23 7.29
CA VAL A 182 9.32 6.55 6.79
C VAL A 182 10.42 7.55 7.08
N PRO A 183 10.97 8.24 6.06
CA PRO A 183 12.03 9.21 6.27
C PRO A 183 11.49 10.48 6.94
N THR A 184 12.38 11.21 7.62
CA THR A 184 12.10 12.58 8.12
C THR A 184 12.08 13.58 6.97
N ASP A 185 12.98 13.39 5.99
CA ASP A 185 13.13 14.23 4.80
C ASP A 185 13.15 13.36 3.55
N TRP A 186 12.16 13.56 2.68
CA TRP A 186 12.01 12.81 1.44
C TRP A 186 12.98 13.24 0.33
N SER A 187 13.67 14.36 0.51
CA SER A 187 14.72 14.82 -0.42
C SER A 187 16.11 14.28 -0.08
N ALA A 188 16.29 13.75 1.13
CA ALA A 188 17.55 13.19 1.59
C ALA A 188 17.79 11.79 0.99
N SER A 189 19.05 11.46 0.73
CA SER A 189 19.41 10.08 0.40
C SER A 189 19.23 9.18 1.62
N ILE A 190 18.42 8.15 1.45
CA ILE A 190 18.08 7.17 2.49
C ILE A 190 18.74 5.81 2.24
N GLU A 191 19.54 5.69 1.18
CA GLU A 191 20.21 4.45 0.78
C GLU A 191 21.04 3.83 1.92
N PRO A 192 21.89 4.56 2.67
CA PRO A 192 22.65 3.99 3.78
C PRO A 192 21.75 3.45 4.91
N VAL A 193 20.58 4.07 5.11
CA VAL A 193 19.61 3.63 6.11
C VAL A 193 18.91 2.36 5.65
N CYS A 194 18.51 2.29 4.38
CA CYS A 194 17.93 1.09 3.79
C CYS A 194 18.92 -0.09 3.78
N GLU A 195 20.20 0.17 3.54
CA GLU A 195 21.27 -0.85 3.65
C GLU A 195 21.41 -1.37 5.08
N ALA A 196 21.42 -0.49 6.08
CA ALA A 196 21.50 -0.88 7.48
C ALA A 196 20.30 -1.73 7.92
N VAL A 197 19.08 -1.37 7.51
CA VAL A 197 17.87 -2.17 7.76
C VAL A 197 17.95 -3.52 7.07
N SER A 198 18.36 -3.55 5.80
CA SER A 198 18.50 -4.81 5.04
C SER A 198 19.52 -5.75 5.70
N ALA A 199 20.69 -5.23 6.08
CA ALA A 199 21.71 -6.02 6.77
C ALA A 199 21.23 -6.58 8.12
N PHE A 200 20.43 -5.83 8.86
CA PHE A 200 19.81 -6.29 10.10
C PHE A 200 18.82 -7.44 9.85
N LEU A 201 17.97 -7.32 8.83
CA LEU A 201 16.99 -8.35 8.48
C LEU A 201 17.68 -9.63 7.96
N ASP A 202 18.68 -9.47 7.10
CA ASP A 202 19.44 -10.57 6.48
C ASP A 202 20.20 -11.44 7.49
N ALA A 203 20.49 -10.90 8.68
CA ALA A 203 21.05 -11.69 9.79
C ALA A 203 20.06 -12.73 10.36
N GLY A 204 18.74 -12.53 10.18
CA GLY A 204 17.67 -13.38 10.70
C GLY A 204 16.90 -14.18 9.64
N GLY A 205 17.05 -13.84 8.36
CA GLY A 205 16.38 -14.46 7.22
C GLY A 205 16.49 -13.60 5.97
N SER A 206 16.20 -14.11 4.77
CA SER A 206 16.32 -13.33 3.54
C SER A 206 15.12 -12.41 3.34
N CYS A 207 15.38 -11.12 3.12
CA CYS A 207 14.39 -10.10 2.81
C CYS A 207 14.68 -9.40 1.48
N GLU A 208 13.65 -8.73 0.95
CA GLU A 208 13.76 -7.87 -0.22
C GLU A 208 13.13 -6.52 0.06
N LEU A 209 13.84 -5.44 -0.26
CA LEU A 209 13.29 -4.09 -0.34
C LEU A 209 12.40 -4.00 -1.59
N ILE A 210 11.09 -3.88 -1.39
CA ILE A 210 10.11 -3.86 -2.49
C ILE A 210 9.81 -2.46 -3.04
N GLY A 211 10.38 -1.42 -2.43
CA GLY A 211 10.12 -0.03 -2.78
C GLY A 211 9.12 0.65 -1.84
N LEU A 212 8.44 1.69 -2.34
CA LEU A 212 7.48 2.45 -1.55
C LEU A 212 6.17 1.67 -1.47
N ASP A 213 5.69 1.48 -0.25
CA ASP A 213 4.36 0.93 0.04
C ASP A 213 3.76 1.62 1.26
N VAL A 214 2.45 1.49 1.40
CA VAL A 214 1.74 1.88 2.63
C VAL A 214 2.15 0.99 3.78
N ARG A 215 2.08 1.51 5.00
CA ARG A 215 2.45 0.76 6.20
C ARG A 215 1.48 -0.39 6.45
N ARG A 216 2.02 -1.60 6.52
CA ARG A 216 1.28 -2.81 6.87
C ARG A 216 1.68 -3.33 8.25
N GLN A 217 0.74 -4.02 8.88
CA GLN A 217 0.96 -4.77 10.11
C GLN A 217 0.63 -6.25 9.87
N VAL A 218 1.33 -7.12 10.59
CA VAL A 218 1.11 -8.56 10.58
C VAL A 218 0.54 -8.97 11.92
N TYR A 219 -0.62 -9.61 11.93
CA TYR A 219 -1.30 -10.08 13.12
C TYR A 219 -1.32 -11.60 13.16
N ARG A 220 -0.62 -12.20 14.13
CA ARG A 220 -0.72 -13.64 14.39
C ARG A 220 -2.06 -13.98 15.01
N GLN A 221 -2.85 -14.78 14.32
CA GLN A 221 -4.16 -15.21 14.80
C GLN A 221 -4.06 -16.55 15.50
N PHE A 222 -4.81 -16.69 16.60
CA PHE A 222 -4.81 -17.87 17.44
C PHE A 222 -6.18 -18.55 17.39
N ASP A 223 -6.16 -19.88 17.35
CA ASP A 223 -7.32 -20.71 17.61
C ASP A 223 -7.04 -21.51 18.89
N PHE A 224 -7.68 -21.10 19.98
CA PHE A 224 -7.52 -21.75 21.27
C PHE A 224 -8.12 -23.17 21.31
N ALA A 225 -9.06 -23.49 20.43
CA ALA A 225 -9.57 -24.86 20.31
C ALA A 225 -8.56 -25.78 19.61
N ARG A 226 -7.76 -25.24 18.68
CA ARG A 226 -6.66 -25.95 18.01
C ARG A 226 -5.33 -25.85 18.75
N GLY A 227 -5.29 -25.08 19.84
CA GLY A 227 -4.17 -25.04 20.78
C GLY A 227 -3.00 -24.17 20.34
N GLY A 228 -3.17 -23.20 19.45
CA GLY A 228 -2.04 -22.39 18.99
C GLY A 228 -2.33 -21.38 17.88
N PRO A 229 -1.27 -20.79 17.31
CA PRO A 229 -1.39 -19.89 16.18
C PRO A 229 -1.79 -20.67 14.91
N VAL A 230 -2.63 -20.06 14.08
CA VAL A 230 -3.20 -20.73 12.89
C VAL A 230 -2.87 -20.04 11.58
N ARG A 231 -2.60 -18.73 11.59
CA ARG A 231 -2.21 -17.93 10.43
C ARG A 231 -1.66 -16.57 10.85
N ASP A 232 -0.98 -15.92 9.92
CA ASP A 232 -0.61 -14.51 10.02
C ASP A 232 -1.44 -13.70 9.03
N LEU A 233 -2.15 -12.67 9.53
CA LEU A 233 -3.01 -11.79 8.73
C LEU A 233 -2.29 -10.46 8.49
N VAL A 234 -2.08 -10.11 7.22
CA VAL A 234 -1.46 -8.86 6.79
C VAL A 234 -2.54 -7.85 6.40
N LEU A 235 -2.47 -6.65 6.98
CA LEU A 235 -3.41 -5.56 6.76
C LEU A 235 -2.68 -4.22 6.67
N PRO A 236 -3.15 -3.27 5.83
CA PRO A 236 -2.80 -1.87 5.98
C PRO A 236 -3.15 -1.38 7.40
N THR A 237 -2.29 -0.55 7.99
CA THR A 237 -2.48 -0.09 9.38
C THR A 237 -3.77 0.71 9.55
N GLU A 238 -4.20 1.41 8.49
CA GLU A 238 -5.42 2.23 8.47
C GLU A 238 -6.71 1.43 8.22
N ALA A 239 -6.62 0.13 7.93
CA ALA A 239 -7.78 -0.75 7.76
C ALA A 239 -8.46 -1.14 9.09
N GLY A 240 -7.90 -0.72 10.22
CA GLY A 240 -8.39 -1.01 11.57
C GLY A 240 -7.58 -2.08 12.31
N LEU A 241 -7.92 -2.29 13.57
CA LEU A 241 -7.26 -3.28 14.42
C LEU A 241 -7.87 -4.66 14.21
N ALA A 242 -7.06 -5.62 13.79
CA ALA A 242 -7.45 -7.01 13.69
C ALA A 242 -7.18 -7.76 15.01
N PRO A 243 -7.96 -8.81 15.32
CA PRO A 243 -7.63 -9.70 16.42
C PRO A 243 -6.33 -10.46 16.11
N GLY A 244 -5.48 -10.58 17.13
CA GLY A 244 -4.21 -11.29 17.04
C GLY A 244 -3.07 -10.55 17.74
N GLN A 245 -1.89 -11.16 17.73
CA GLN A 245 -0.67 -10.54 18.23
C GLN A 245 0.01 -9.76 17.09
N PRO A 246 0.27 -8.45 17.23
CA PRO A 246 1.05 -7.71 16.24
C PRO A 246 2.50 -8.21 16.24
N LEU A 247 3.05 -8.42 15.05
CA LEU A 247 4.39 -8.99 14.87
C LEU A 247 5.42 -7.97 14.39
N LEU A 248 5.00 -6.76 14.00
CA LEU A 248 5.89 -5.62 13.83
C LEU A 248 5.70 -4.64 14.98
N VAL A 249 6.82 -4.17 15.52
CA VAL A 249 6.88 -3.21 16.63
C VAL A 249 7.54 -1.91 16.17
N PRO A 250 7.10 -0.75 16.67
CA PRO A 250 7.82 0.49 16.43
C PRO A 250 9.14 0.47 17.18
N ALA A 251 10.24 0.61 16.45
CA ALA A 251 11.57 0.85 17.02
C ALA A 251 11.87 2.36 17.05
N ILE A 252 11.34 3.11 16.09
CA ILE A 252 11.34 4.58 16.04
C ILE A 252 9.92 5.03 15.69
N ALA A 253 9.37 6.00 16.41
CA ALA A 253 8.09 6.64 16.11
C ALA A 253 8.21 8.15 16.32
N GLU A 254 7.74 8.94 15.35
CA GLU A 254 7.90 10.40 15.33
C GLU A 254 9.33 10.88 15.63
N ALA A 255 10.31 10.20 15.02
CA ALA A 255 11.75 10.41 15.22
C ALA A 255 12.26 10.16 16.66
N GLU A 256 11.45 9.52 17.52
CA GLU A 256 11.82 9.14 18.88
C GLU A 256 12.00 7.62 19.00
N LEU A 257 13.05 7.21 19.72
CA LEU A 257 13.30 5.81 20.07
C LEU A 257 12.15 5.25 20.92
N GLN A 258 11.72 4.04 20.56
CA GLN A 258 10.65 3.35 21.28
C GLN A 258 11.21 2.15 22.05
N PRO A 259 10.70 1.87 23.26
CA PRO A 259 11.09 0.69 24.01
C PRO A 259 10.59 -0.58 23.30
N VAL A 260 11.52 -1.46 22.95
CA VAL A 260 11.20 -2.78 22.38
C VAL A 260 11.38 -3.85 23.46
N THR A 261 10.45 -4.81 23.51
CA THR A 261 10.51 -5.89 24.49
C THR A 261 11.65 -6.85 24.19
N LEU A 262 12.29 -7.38 25.24
CA LEU A 262 13.28 -8.43 25.11
C LEU A 262 12.68 -9.69 24.45
N PRO A 263 13.48 -10.42 23.66
CA PRO A 263 13.01 -11.67 23.04
C PRO A 263 12.63 -12.69 24.11
N PRO A 264 11.71 -13.62 23.79
CA PRO A 264 11.39 -14.74 24.68
C PRO A 264 12.65 -15.56 24.99
N ARG A 265 12.75 -16.07 26.23
CA ARG A 265 13.96 -16.75 26.74
C ARG A 265 14.27 -18.10 26.08
N GLY A 266 13.37 -18.64 25.28
CA GLY A 266 13.54 -19.90 24.58
C GLY A 266 13.10 -19.78 23.13
N PRO A 267 13.71 -20.55 22.21
CA PRO A 267 13.31 -20.55 20.81
C PRO A 267 11.87 -21.04 20.69
N VAL A 268 10.99 -20.18 20.16
CA VAL A 268 9.63 -20.60 19.80
C VAL A 268 9.74 -21.21 18.40
N GLN A 269 9.99 -22.51 18.34
CA GLN A 269 9.98 -23.23 17.08
C GLN A 269 8.52 -23.44 16.67
N LEU A 270 8.12 -22.72 15.62
CA LEU A 270 6.81 -22.83 15.00
C LEU A 270 6.98 -23.42 13.61
N ASP A 271 6.09 -24.34 13.25
CA ASP A 271 5.93 -24.72 11.85
C ASP A 271 5.47 -23.49 11.05
N PRO A 272 5.84 -23.37 9.76
CA PRO A 272 5.40 -22.29 8.90
C PRO A 272 3.87 -22.13 8.92
N LEU A 273 3.41 -20.92 9.23
CA LEU A 273 2.00 -20.56 9.20
C LEU A 273 1.63 -19.95 7.84
N PRO A 274 0.39 -20.15 7.36
CA PRO A 274 -0.09 -19.44 6.20
C PRO A 274 -0.12 -17.93 6.47
N VAL A 275 0.32 -17.15 5.48
CA VAL A 275 0.28 -15.69 5.49
C VAL A 275 -0.84 -15.25 4.54
N GLU A 276 -1.84 -14.54 5.05
CA GLU A 276 -3.00 -14.07 4.30
C GLU A 276 -2.97 -12.54 4.20
N HIS A 277 -3.07 -12.02 2.97
CA HIS A 277 -3.16 -10.58 2.71
C HIS A 277 -4.63 -10.22 2.46
N ALA A 278 -5.22 -9.42 3.36
CA ALA A 278 -6.67 -9.15 3.31
C ALA A 278 -7.10 -8.26 2.14
N ASP A 279 -6.15 -7.56 1.53
CA ASP A 279 -6.34 -6.64 0.41
C ASP A 279 -6.06 -7.28 -0.95
N THR A 280 -5.56 -8.52 -0.98
CA THR A 280 -5.50 -9.31 -2.20
C THR A 280 -6.87 -9.97 -2.40
N PRO A 281 -7.60 -9.69 -3.49
CA PRO A 281 -8.82 -10.42 -3.78
C PRO A 281 -8.49 -11.92 -3.80
N ALA A 282 -9.26 -12.72 -3.07
CA ALA A 282 -9.07 -14.16 -3.05
C ALA A 282 -9.09 -14.68 -4.49
N GLU A 283 -7.98 -15.26 -4.96
CA GLU A 283 -7.96 -16.03 -6.20
C GLU A 283 -9.02 -17.14 -6.05
N GLN A 284 -10.18 -16.96 -6.68
CA GLN A 284 -11.23 -17.97 -6.82
C GLN A 284 -11.08 -18.68 -8.16
#